data_AF-A0A7M3DQZ4-F1
#
_entry.id   AF-A0A7M3DQZ4-F1
#
_cell.length_a   1.000
_cell.length_b   1.000
_cell.length_c   1.000
_cell.angle_alpha   90.00
_cell.angle_beta   90.00
_cell.angle_gamma   90.00
#
_symmetry.space_group_name_H-M   'P 1'
#
loop_
_entity.id
_entity.type
_entity.pdbx_description
1 polymer ?
#
loop_
_entity_poly.entity_id
_entity_poly.type
_entity_poly.pdbx_seq_one_letter_code
_entity_poly.pdbx_strand_id
1 'polypeptide(L)'
;MIRNILPTLLLGLTVIASTALPAAPVHSEDQKAEDQKPEQIHVRGSIVSYSGSALKVKTREGETVDVTLADGWKLASVANAAVTDIKPGDFVGIASLPSADGGDGALEVLIFPPAMKGAGEGSYGWDLKPNSSMTNATVADAVKGVDGRTVTVSYHGKEKTIAIPDGTPVVTIAPATKDDLVAGAVVFIPAEKAASGPLAHQVLVGKNGVVPPM
;
A
#
# COMPACT_ATOMS: atom_id res chain seq x y z
N MET A 1 -46.54 49.98 57.64
CA MET A 1 -47.18 51.25 57.23
C MET A 1 -46.15 52.14 56.55
N ILE A 2 -46.47 52.65 55.35
CA ILE A 2 -46.08 53.98 54.80
C ILE A 2 -44.61 54.17 54.36
N ARG A 3 -44.37 54.11 53.03
CA ARG A 3 -44.03 55.19 52.05
C ARG A 3 -42.54 55.57 52.04
N ASN A 4 -41.78 55.27 50.98
CA ASN A 4 -41.72 55.90 49.63
C ASN A 4 -41.22 57.35 49.68
N ILE A 5 -39.99 57.62 49.18
CA ILE A 5 -39.66 58.72 48.26
C ILE A 5 -38.17 58.76 47.85
N LEU A 6 -37.98 58.84 46.53
CA LEU A 6 -36.85 59.25 45.68
C LEU A 6 -36.32 60.69 46.04
N PRO A 7 -35.32 61.37 45.38
CA PRO A 7 -34.75 61.16 44.03
C PRO A 7 -33.25 61.60 43.77
N THR A 8 -32.82 61.47 42.50
CA THR A 8 -31.96 62.37 41.65
C THR A 8 -30.47 62.72 41.91
N LEU A 9 -29.66 62.37 40.88
CA LEU A 9 -28.89 63.24 39.94
C LEU A 9 -27.39 63.58 40.17
N LEU A 10 -26.63 63.31 39.09
CA LEU A 10 -25.48 64.02 38.50
C LEU A 10 -24.13 64.10 39.27
N LEU A 11 -23.05 63.57 38.66
CA LEU A 11 -21.98 64.36 38.00
C LEU A 11 -20.88 63.42 37.46
N GLY A 12 -20.32 63.79 36.30
CA GLY A 12 -19.24 63.04 35.65
C GLY A 12 -17.85 63.29 36.23
N LEU A 13 -16.89 62.44 35.85
CA LEU A 13 -15.48 62.80 35.78
C LEU A 13 -14.73 61.89 34.80
N THR A 14 -14.02 62.53 33.89
CA THR A 14 -13.12 61.98 32.88
C THR A 14 -11.91 61.32 33.54
N VAL A 15 -11.53 60.11 33.11
CA VAL A 15 -10.22 59.53 33.42
C VAL A 15 -9.58 59.09 32.10
N ILE A 16 -8.48 59.74 31.75
CA ILE A 16 -7.54 59.29 30.71
C ILE A 16 -6.46 58.50 31.45
N ALA A 17 -6.31 57.22 31.13
CA ALA A 17 -5.17 56.42 31.55
C ALA A 17 -4.67 55.61 30.36
N SER A 18 -3.44 55.91 29.95
CA SER A 18 -2.69 55.29 28.85
C SER A 18 -2.54 53.78 29.02
N THR A 19 -2.90 53.01 28.00
CA THR A 19 -2.52 51.60 27.87
C THR A 19 -1.35 51.48 26.92
N ALA A 20 -0.23 50.98 27.43
CA ALA A 20 0.93 50.59 26.64
C ALA A 20 0.60 49.38 25.76
N LEU A 21 1.00 49.45 24.48
CA LEU A 21 0.94 48.33 23.54
C LEU A 21 2.07 47.32 23.86
N PRO A 22 1.78 46.03 24.09
CA PRO A 22 2.80 45.01 23.92
C PRO A 22 2.93 44.66 22.43
N ALA A 23 4.14 44.78 21.90
CA ALA A 23 4.52 44.31 20.57
C ALA A 23 4.32 42.79 20.49
N ALA A 24 3.54 42.33 19.51
CA ALA A 24 3.42 40.92 19.20
C ALA A 24 4.73 40.40 18.57
N PRO A 25 5.27 39.25 19.01
CA PRO A 25 6.36 38.61 18.29
C PRO A 25 5.81 38.06 16.97
N VAL A 26 6.36 38.53 15.86
CA VAL A 26 6.23 37.90 14.55
C VAL A 26 7.04 36.61 14.62
N HIS A 27 6.43 35.51 15.06
CA HIS A 27 6.96 34.18 14.77
C HIS A 27 6.47 33.80 13.37
N SER A 28 7.30 34.12 12.38
CA SER A 28 7.35 33.34 11.15
C SER A 28 7.84 31.94 11.52
N GLU A 29 6.91 31.05 11.86
CA GLU A 29 7.20 29.62 11.80
C GLU A 29 7.20 29.23 10.32
N ASP A 30 8.39 29.20 9.75
CA ASP A 30 8.67 28.39 8.56
C ASP A 30 8.28 26.95 8.90
N GLN A 31 7.07 26.55 8.50
CA GLN A 31 6.67 25.15 8.47
C GLN A 31 7.61 24.44 7.51
N LYS A 32 8.64 23.82 8.08
CA LYS A 32 9.51 22.86 7.41
C LYS A 32 8.61 21.74 6.89
N ALA A 33 8.33 21.76 5.59
CA ALA A 33 7.66 20.67 4.89
C ALA A 33 8.38 19.36 5.25
N GLU A 34 7.68 18.48 5.94
CA GLU A 34 8.09 17.09 6.03
C GLU A 34 8.15 16.57 4.60
N ASP A 35 9.26 15.95 4.21
CA ASP A 35 9.38 15.16 2.97
C ASP A 35 8.32 14.05 3.02
N GLN A 36 7.10 14.37 2.60
CA GLN A 36 6.02 13.41 2.45
C GLN A 36 6.41 12.48 1.31
N LYS A 37 6.96 11.32 1.66
CA LYS A 37 7.11 10.23 0.70
C LYS A 37 5.73 9.99 0.07
N PRO A 38 5.63 9.92 -1.27
CA PRO A 38 4.35 9.69 -1.94
C PRO A 38 3.62 8.51 -1.31
N GLU A 39 2.36 8.73 -0.94
CA GLU A 39 1.50 7.66 -0.40
C GLU A 39 1.38 6.58 -1.49
N GLN A 40 1.91 5.39 -1.21
CA GLN A 40 1.82 4.25 -2.11
C GLN A 40 0.46 3.60 -1.96
N ILE A 41 -0.18 3.33 -3.08
CA ILE A 41 -1.46 2.62 -3.17
C ILE A 41 -1.34 1.46 -4.15
N HIS A 42 -2.26 0.51 -4.06
CA HIS A 42 -2.30 -0.62 -4.96
C HIS A 42 -3.64 -0.67 -5.70
N VAL A 43 -3.61 -0.44 -7.01
CA VAL A 43 -4.80 -0.59 -7.84
C VAL A 43 -4.94 -2.05 -8.25
N ARG A 44 -6.07 -2.64 -7.87
CA ARG A 44 -6.41 -4.03 -8.14
C ARG A 44 -7.70 -4.12 -8.94
N GLY A 45 -7.68 -4.69 -10.13
CA GLY A 45 -8.92 -4.73 -10.93
C GLY A 45 -8.75 -5.28 -12.34
N SER A 46 -9.75 -5.04 -13.18
CA SER A 46 -9.75 -5.42 -14.60
C SER A 46 -9.58 -4.20 -15.49
N ILE A 47 -8.76 -4.33 -16.53
CA ILE A 47 -8.58 -3.29 -17.55
C ILE A 47 -9.93 -3.04 -18.23
N VAL A 48 -10.35 -1.79 -18.28
CA VAL A 48 -11.46 -1.31 -19.13
C VAL A 48 -10.92 -0.89 -20.48
N SER A 49 -9.83 -0.12 -20.50
CA SER A 49 -9.15 0.29 -21.71
C SER A 49 -7.70 0.70 -21.44
N TYR A 50 -6.85 0.58 -22.47
CA TYR A 50 -5.48 1.05 -22.47
C TYR A 50 -5.29 2.01 -23.66
N SER A 51 -4.75 3.21 -23.41
CA SER A 51 -4.47 4.19 -24.46
C SER A 51 -3.26 5.06 -24.10
N GLY A 52 -2.17 4.91 -24.85
CA GLY A 52 -0.97 5.72 -24.67
C GLY A 52 -0.33 5.55 -23.28
N SER A 53 -0.44 6.60 -22.46
CA SER A 53 0.04 6.68 -21.08
C SER A 53 -1.07 6.57 -20.03
N ALA A 54 -2.27 6.14 -20.41
CA ALA A 54 -3.39 5.96 -19.48
C ALA A 54 -3.93 4.53 -19.52
N LEU A 55 -4.19 3.98 -18.34
CA LEU A 55 -4.85 2.69 -18.15
C LEU A 55 -6.10 2.90 -17.30
N LYS A 56 -7.27 2.64 -17.88
CA LYS A 56 -8.54 2.70 -17.15
C LYS A 56 -8.82 1.33 -16.55
N VAL A 57 -8.99 1.27 -15.23
CA VAL A 57 -9.15 0.02 -14.47
C VAL A 57 -10.45 0.07 -13.68
N LYS A 58 -11.28 -0.96 -13.83
CA LYS A 58 -12.39 -1.21 -12.91
C LYS A 58 -11.85 -1.95 -11.71
N THR A 59 -11.79 -1.28 -10.56
CA THR A 59 -11.22 -1.84 -9.35
C THR A 59 -12.10 -2.95 -8.78
N ARG A 60 -11.53 -3.81 -7.94
CA ARG A 60 -12.28 -4.87 -7.24
C ARG A 60 -13.33 -4.28 -6.28
N GLU A 61 -13.12 -3.06 -5.82
CA GLU A 61 -14.06 -2.28 -4.99
C GLU A 61 -15.25 -1.74 -5.81
N GLY A 62 -15.20 -1.84 -7.15
CA GLY A 62 -16.31 -1.54 -8.06
C GLY A 62 -16.20 -0.19 -8.77
N GLU A 63 -15.27 0.66 -8.35
CA GLU A 63 -15.03 1.96 -8.96
C GLU A 63 -14.21 1.83 -10.25
N THR A 64 -14.24 2.87 -11.10
CA THR A 64 -13.36 2.94 -12.27
C THR A 64 -12.36 4.06 -12.07
N VAL A 65 -11.07 3.71 -12.13
CA VAL A 65 -9.96 4.62 -11.88
C VAL A 65 -9.13 4.76 -13.15
N ASP A 66 -8.75 6.00 -13.45
CA ASP A 66 -7.78 6.31 -14.50
C ASP A 66 -6.38 6.34 -13.88
N VAL A 67 -5.56 5.36 -14.25
CA VAL A 67 -4.16 5.26 -13.82
C VAL A 67 -3.28 5.88 -14.88
N THR A 68 -2.47 6.86 -14.48
CA THR A 68 -1.43 7.46 -15.33
C THR A 68 -0.19 6.57 -15.30
N LEU A 69 0.37 6.28 -16.46
CA LEU A 69 1.60 5.51 -16.61
C LEU A 69 2.77 6.48 -16.80
N ALA A 70 3.74 6.42 -15.89
CA ALA A 70 4.94 7.25 -15.94
C ALA A 70 5.81 6.95 -17.17
N ASP A 71 6.66 7.89 -17.56
CA ASP A 71 7.63 7.64 -18.62
C ASP A 71 8.55 6.47 -18.26
N GLY A 72 8.75 5.55 -19.22
CA GLY A 72 9.60 4.39 -19.02
C GLY A 72 9.07 3.31 -18.07
N TRP A 73 7.77 3.38 -17.71
CA TRP A 73 7.07 2.38 -16.89
C TRP A 73 7.32 0.94 -17.38
N LYS A 74 7.29 -0.02 -16.44
CA LYS A 74 7.60 -1.42 -16.70
C LYS A 74 6.33 -2.26 -16.77
N LEU A 75 6.30 -3.19 -17.73
CA LEU A 75 5.23 -4.16 -17.87
C LEU A 75 5.79 -5.56 -17.63
N ALA A 76 5.08 -6.34 -16.83
CA ALA A 76 5.31 -7.76 -16.64
C ALA A 76 3.98 -8.50 -16.54
N SER A 77 4.01 -9.82 -16.67
CA SER A 77 2.91 -10.69 -16.27
C SER A 77 3.34 -11.62 -15.15
N VAL A 78 2.45 -12.53 -14.79
CA VAL A 78 2.75 -13.66 -13.92
C VAL A 78 2.53 -14.99 -14.64
N ALA A 79 3.23 -16.02 -14.19
CA ALA A 79 3.02 -17.40 -14.59
C ALA A 79 2.87 -18.28 -13.35
N ASN A 80 2.06 -19.34 -13.45
CA ASN A 80 1.94 -20.33 -12.39
C ASN A 80 3.31 -20.93 -12.07
N ALA A 81 3.60 -21.03 -10.78
CA ALA A 81 4.71 -21.79 -10.24
C ALA A 81 4.15 -22.80 -9.24
N ALA A 82 4.99 -23.69 -8.75
CA ALA A 82 4.62 -24.65 -7.73
C ALA A 82 5.27 -24.30 -6.39
N VAL A 83 4.61 -24.67 -5.30
CA VAL A 83 5.20 -24.56 -3.96
C VAL A 83 6.48 -25.41 -3.81
N THR A 84 6.66 -26.43 -4.68
CA THR A 84 7.89 -27.22 -4.84
C THR A 84 9.06 -26.43 -5.41
N ASP A 85 8.79 -25.30 -6.06
CA ASP A 85 9.81 -24.48 -6.70
C ASP A 85 10.47 -23.52 -5.72
N ILE A 86 9.87 -23.30 -4.53
CA ILE A 86 10.42 -22.49 -3.45
C ILE A 86 11.58 -23.25 -2.80
N LYS A 87 12.78 -22.68 -2.89
CA LYS A 87 14.03 -23.29 -2.40
C LYS A 87 14.77 -22.35 -1.45
N PRO A 88 15.59 -22.88 -0.53
CA PRO A 88 16.52 -22.07 0.23
C PRO A 88 17.37 -21.17 -0.68
N GLY A 89 17.46 -19.89 -0.31
CA GLY A 89 18.15 -18.85 -1.08
C GLY A 89 17.28 -18.07 -2.06
N ASP A 90 16.07 -18.55 -2.40
CA ASP A 90 15.12 -17.81 -3.22
C ASP A 90 14.64 -16.55 -2.50
N PHE A 91 14.22 -15.54 -3.27
CA PHE A 91 13.57 -14.36 -2.72
C PHE A 91 12.08 -14.43 -3.04
N VAL A 92 11.24 -14.34 -2.00
CA VAL A 92 9.80 -14.52 -2.11
C VAL A 92 9.06 -13.34 -1.50
N GLY A 93 7.91 -13.00 -2.08
CA GLY A 93 6.90 -12.14 -1.48
C GLY A 93 5.72 -13.00 -1.04
N ILE A 94 5.38 -12.95 0.24
CA ILE A 94 4.30 -13.76 0.81
C ILE A 94 3.30 -12.82 1.47
N ALA A 95 2.10 -12.74 0.89
CA ALA A 95 0.97 -12.11 1.57
C ALA A 95 0.37 -13.12 2.55
N SER A 96 0.17 -12.73 3.80
CA SER A 96 -0.30 -13.63 4.86
C SER A 96 -1.30 -12.98 5.81
N LEU A 97 -2.07 -13.81 6.48
CA LEU A 97 -2.86 -13.44 7.67
C LEU A 97 -2.30 -14.15 8.90
N PRO A 98 -2.43 -13.56 10.11
CA PRO A 98 -2.23 -14.31 11.34
C PRO A 98 -3.15 -15.54 11.39
N SER A 99 -2.61 -16.68 11.80
CA SER A 99 -3.37 -17.91 11.99
C SER A 99 -3.94 -18.00 13.42
N ALA A 100 -5.05 -18.71 13.57
CA ALA A 100 -5.68 -18.96 14.88
C ALA A 100 -4.78 -19.79 15.81
N ASP A 101 -3.99 -20.71 15.23
CA ASP A 101 -3.05 -21.57 15.96
C ASP A 101 -1.72 -20.88 16.30
N GLY A 102 -1.61 -19.58 15.98
CA GLY A 102 -0.37 -18.81 16.05
C GLY A 102 0.42 -18.82 14.74
N GLY A 103 1.31 -17.84 14.58
CA GLY A 103 2.05 -17.64 13.32
C GLY A 103 1.18 -17.08 12.19
N ASP A 104 1.62 -17.29 10.94
CA ASP A 104 1.00 -16.71 9.75
C ASP A 104 0.67 -17.79 8.71
N GLY A 105 -0.46 -17.65 8.01
CA GLY A 105 -0.87 -18.46 6.87
C GLY A 105 -0.86 -17.65 5.57
N ALA A 106 -0.17 -18.16 4.55
CA ALA A 106 -0.03 -17.52 3.24
C ALA A 106 -1.34 -17.53 2.46
N LEU A 107 -1.75 -16.35 1.99
CA LEU A 107 -2.82 -16.16 1.03
C LEU A 107 -2.33 -16.41 -0.40
N GLU A 108 -1.06 -16.11 -0.66
CA GLU A 108 -0.41 -16.21 -1.96
C GLU A 108 1.11 -16.07 -1.82
N VAL A 109 1.84 -16.57 -2.81
CA VAL A 109 3.31 -16.48 -2.87
C VAL A 109 3.77 -16.06 -4.25
N LEU A 110 4.62 -15.03 -4.30
CA LEU A 110 5.38 -14.62 -5.47
C LEU A 110 6.84 -15.06 -5.31
N ILE A 111 7.35 -15.89 -6.22
CA ILE A 111 8.77 -16.19 -6.34
C ILE A 111 9.39 -15.15 -7.27
N PHE A 112 10.24 -14.27 -6.71
CA PHE A 112 10.91 -13.24 -7.50
C PHE A 112 12.03 -13.87 -8.35
N PRO A 113 12.22 -13.38 -9.60
CA PRO A 113 13.42 -13.71 -10.36
C PRO A 113 14.69 -13.31 -9.58
N PRO A 114 15.81 -14.04 -9.72
CA PRO A 114 17.05 -13.74 -8.98
C PRO A 114 17.54 -12.29 -9.12
N ALA A 115 17.32 -11.66 -10.29
CA ALA A 115 17.69 -10.27 -10.55
C ALA A 115 16.90 -9.23 -9.72
N MET A 116 15.79 -9.65 -9.10
CA MET A 116 14.94 -8.82 -8.24
C MET A 116 15.11 -9.15 -6.75
N LYS A 117 16.11 -9.94 -6.38
CA LYS A 117 16.39 -10.25 -4.98
C LYS A 117 16.59 -8.97 -4.16
N GLY A 118 15.90 -8.86 -3.03
CA GLY A 118 15.91 -7.68 -2.16
C GLY A 118 14.87 -6.61 -2.51
N ALA A 119 14.09 -6.79 -3.58
CA ALA A 119 13.04 -5.84 -3.95
C ALA A 119 11.99 -5.70 -2.83
N GLY A 120 11.93 -4.50 -2.23
CA GLY A 120 11.00 -4.21 -1.15
C GLY A 120 11.17 -5.12 0.08
N GLU A 121 12.39 -5.59 0.37
CA GLU A 121 12.65 -6.50 1.48
C GLU A 121 12.08 -5.95 2.81
N GLY A 122 11.39 -6.82 3.56
CA GLY A 122 10.76 -6.46 4.82
C GLY A 122 9.46 -7.22 5.09
N SER A 123 8.83 -6.88 6.21
CA SER A 123 7.46 -7.29 6.53
C SER A 123 6.66 -6.09 6.97
N TYR A 124 5.54 -5.83 6.30
CA TYR A 124 4.74 -4.61 6.45
C TYR A 124 3.25 -4.90 6.22
N GLY A 125 2.39 -3.98 6.64
CA GLY A 125 0.94 -4.10 6.44
C GLY A 125 0.59 -4.17 4.95
N TRP A 126 -0.41 -4.97 4.62
CA TRP A 126 -0.83 -5.21 3.25
C TRP A 126 -2.35 -5.13 3.11
N ASP A 127 -2.80 -4.79 1.92
CA ASP A 127 -4.20 -4.47 1.61
C ASP A 127 -4.89 -5.57 0.79
N LEU A 128 -4.37 -6.79 0.77
CA LEU A 128 -5.04 -7.95 0.15
C LEU A 128 -6.31 -8.33 0.92
N LYS A 129 -6.22 -8.42 2.25
CA LYS A 129 -7.33 -8.67 3.18
C LYS A 129 -7.20 -7.76 4.41
N PRO A 130 -8.29 -7.52 5.17
CA PRO A 130 -8.19 -6.86 6.46
C PRO A 130 -7.14 -7.55 7.34
N ASN A 131 -6.22 -6.78 7.92
CA ASN A 131 -5.10 -7.24 8.75
C ASN A 131 -4.07 -8.13 8.03
N SER A 132 -4.07 -8.20 6.69
CA SER A 132 -3.01 -8.92 5.98
C SER A 132 -1.67 -8.19 6.08
N SER A 133 -0.58 -8.95 5.93
CA SER A 133 0.78 -8.44 5.82
C SER A 133 1.44 -8.97 4.55
N MET A 134 2.44 -8.28 4.05
CA MET A 134 3.31 -8.73 2.97
C MET A 134 4.71 -8.89 3.54
N THR A 135 5.30 -10.07 3.35
CA THR A 135 6.68 -10.36 3.75
C THR A 135 7.50 -10.68 2.51
N ASN A 136 8.40 -9.76 2.14
CA ASN A 136 9.37 -9.94 1.08
C ASN A 136 10.72 -10.27 1.70
N ALA A 137 11.22 -11.49 1.47
CA ALA A 137 12.37 -11.99 2.22
C ALA A 137 13.07 -13.15 1.50
N THR A 138 14.29 -13.46 1.97
CA THR A 138 15.04 -14.63 1.47
C THR A 138 14.59 -15.89 2.21
N VAL A 139 14.33 -16.97 1.49
CA VAL A 139 14.02 -18.28 2.07
C VAL A 139 15.26 -18.84 2.77
N ALA A 140 15.17 -19.05 4.08
CA ALA A 140 16.19 -19.73 4.87
C ALA A 140 15.98 -21.25 4.82
N ASP A 141 14.72 -21.68 4.98
CA ASP A 141 14.33 -23.08 4.94
C ASP A 141 12.91 -23.27 4.38
N ALA A 142 12.64 -24.43 3.78
CA ALA A 142 11.34 -24.79 3.24
C ALA A 142 11.04 -26.27 3.50
N VAL A 143 10.06 -26.54 4.36
CA VAL A 143 9.73 -27.89 4.85
C VAL A 143 8.30 -28.26 4.47
N LYS A 144 8.09 -29.52 4.07
CA LYS A 144 6.74 -30.08 3.88
C LYS A 144 6.27 -30.73 5.18
N GLY A 145 5.13 -30.26 5.70
CA GLY A 145 4.43 -30.81 6.86
C GLY A 145 3.17 -31.60 6.46
N VAL A 146 2.33 -31.91 7.44
CA VAL A 146 1.08 -32.68 7.27
C VAL A 146 -0.03 -31.82 6.65
N ASP A 147 -0.14 -30.54 7.06
CA ASP A 147 -1.21 -29.61 6.67
C ASP A 147 -0.77 -28.60 5.59
N GLY A 148 0.27 -28.93 4.83
CA GLY A 148 0.85 -28.07 3.80
C GLY A 148 2.36 -27.93 3.93
N ARG A 149 2.90 -26.82 3.43
CA ARG A 149 4.33 -26.48 3.58
C ARG A 149 4.51 -25.36 4.58
N THR A 150 5.69 -25.29 5.16
CA THR A 150 6.11 -24.16 5.97
C THR A 150 7.38 -23.60 5.36
N VAL A 151 7.44 -22.28 5.24
CA VAL A 151 8.62 -21.58 4.75
C VAL A 151 9.10 -20.65 5.84
N THR A 152 10.37 -20.78 6.21
CA THR A 152 11.06 -19.84 7.07
C THR A 152 11.83 -18.87 6.20
N VAL A 153 11.52 -17.59 6.34
CA VAL A 153 12.16 -16.50 5.60
C VAL A 153 12.94 -15.59 6.54
N SER A 154 14.02 -15.03 6.04
CA SER A 154 14.90 -14.11 6.75
C SER A 154 14.99 -12.76 6.03
N TYR A 155 14.87 -11.67 6.78
CA TYR A 155 15.01 -10.29 6.29
C TYR A 155 15.51 -9.40 7.43
N HIS A 156 16.44 -8.48 7.15
CA HIS A 156 16.94 -7.50 8.15
C HIS A 156 17.33 -8.11 9.52
N GLY A 157 17.92 -9.32 9.53
CA GLY A 157 18.30 -10.03 10.77
C GLY A 157 17.14 -10.61 11.58
N LYS A 158 15.92 -10.59 11.03
CA LYS A 158 14.72 -11.21 11.59
C LYS A 158 14.37 -12.46 10.80
N GLU A 159 13.67 -13.39 11.45
CA GLU A 159 13.09 -14.55 10.81
C GLU A 159 11.58 -14.56 11.00
N LYS A 160 10.88 -15.11 10.02
CA LYS A 160 9.45 -15.34 10.07
C LYS A 160 9.13 -16.68 9.44
N THR A 161 8.35 -17.49 10.15
CA THR A 161 7.86 -18.78 9.66
C THR A 161 6.41 -18.63 9.24
N ILE A 162 6.12 -18.98 7.99
CA ILE A 162 4.81 -18.82 7.37
C ILE A 162 4.35 -20.18 6.83
N ALA A 163 3.16 -20.61 7.21
CA ALA A 163 2.51 -21.77 6.62
C ALA A 163 2.00 -21.42 5.21
N ILE A 164 2.14 -22.33 4.27
CA ILE A 164 1.57 -22.29 2.94
C ILE A 164 0.54 -23.43 2.87
N PRO A 165 -0.73 -23.14 3.18
CA PRO A 165 -1.82 -24.10 3.04
C PRO A 165 -1.90 -24.70 1.63
N ASP A 166 -2.44 -25.90 1.53
CA ASP A 166 -2.72 -26.49 0.21
C ASP A 166 -3.72 -25.62 -0.56
N GLY A 167 -3.44 -25.42 -1.86
CA GLY A 167 -4.24 -24.56 -2.73
C GLY A 167 -3.86 -23.07 -2.71
N THR A 168 -2.90 -22.65 -1.87
CA THR A 168 -2.34 -21.29 -1.95
C THR A 168 -1.72 -21.05 -3.34
N PRO A 169 -2.13 -20.00 -4.06
CA PRO A 169 -1.53 -19.64 -5.34
C PRO A 169 -0.05 -19.34 -5.20
N VAL A 170 0.76 -19.94 -6.08
CA VAL A 170 2.19 -19.65 -6.22
C VAL A 170 2.45 -19.23 -7.66
N VAL A 171 3.12 -18.10 -7.85
CA VAL A 171 3.46 -17.61 -9.17
C VAL A 171 4.90 -17.08 -9.23
N THR A 172 5.37 -16.81 -10.43
CA THR A 172 6.59 -16.04 -10.69
C THR A 172 6.36 -14.98 -11.77
N ILE A 173 7.25 -13.99 -11.83
CA ILE A 173 7.21 -12.94 -12.84
C ILE A 173 7.54 -13.53 -14.22
N ALA A 174 6.74 -13.14 -15.22
CA ALA A 174 6.92 -13.53 -16.61
C ALA A 174 6.93 -12.31 -17.54
N PRO A 175 7.49 -12.45 -18.76
CA PRO A 175 7.47 -11.37 -19.76
C PRO A 175 6.05 -11.04 -20.23
N ALA A 176 5.78 -9.75 -20.43
CA ALA A 176 4.56 -9.24 -21.03
C ALA A 176 4.86 -8.12 -22.04
N THR A 177 3.90 -7.87 -22.90
CA THR A 177 3.93 -6.88 -23.96
C THR A 177 2.67 -6.02 -23.90
N LYS A 178 2.70 -4.84 -24.53
CA LYS A 178 1.53 -3.94 -24.53
C LYS A 178 0.28 -4.59 -25.15
N ASP A 179 0.45 -5.58 -26.01
CA ASP A 179 -0.65 -6.34 -26.61
C ASP A 179 -1.39 -7.21 -25.57
N ASP A 180 -0.79 -7.46 -24.41
CA ASP A 180 -1.43 -8.17 -23.30
C ASP A 180 -2.35 -7.23 -22.47
N LEU A 181 -2.29 -5.91 -22.67
CA LEU A 181 -3.14 -4.92 -21.99
C LEU A 181 -4.51 -4.79 -22.67
N VAL A 182 -5.27 -5.88 -22.65
CA VAL A 182 -6.61 -5.96 -23.26
C VAL A 182 -7.72 -5.76 -22.23
N ALA A 183 -8.88 -5.31 -22.69
CA ALA A 183 -10.06 -5.19 -21.84
C ALA A 183 -10.39 -6.54 -21.18
N GLY A 184 -10.68 -6.51 -19.88
CA GLY A 184 -10.98 -7.67 -19.05
C GLY A 184 -9.75 -8.32 -18.38
N ALA A 185 -8.53 -8.07 -18.86
CA ALA A 185 -7.34 -8.60 -18.20
C ALA A 185 -7.19 -8.03 -16.78
N VAL A 186 -6.88 -8.90 -15.81
CA VAL A 186 -6.72 -8.51 -14.40
C VAL A 186 -5.33 -7.92 -14.19
N VAL A 187 -5.22 -6.84 -13.42
CA VAL A 187 -3.97 -6.12 -13.19
C VAL A 187 -3.73 -5.85 -11.70
N PHE A 188 -2.45 -5.92 -11.32
CA PHE A 188 -1.91 -5.32 -10.11
C PHE A 188 -1.05 -4.13 -10.48
N ILE A 189 -1.29 -2.99 -9.83
CA ILE A 189 -0.56 -1.76 -10.12
C ILE A 189 -0.21 -1.06 -8.81
N PRO A 190 1.02 -1.24 -8.31
CA PRO A 190 1.60 -0.32 -7.34
C PRO A 190 1.70 1.07 -7.96
N ALA A 191 1.13 2.06 -7.29
CA ALA A 191 1.07 3.42 -7.79
C ALA A 191 1.28 4.43 -6.66
N GLU A 192 1.85 5.56 -7.03
CA GLU A 192 1.88 6.74 -6.18
C GLU A 192 0.54 7.44 -6.26
N LYS A 193 -0.03 7.79 -5.10
CA LYS A 193 -1.19 8.67 -5.05
C LYS A 193 -0.76 10.07 -5.43
N ALA A 194 -1.27 10.58 -6.55
CA ALA A 194 -1.05 11.96 -6.99
C ALA A 194 -2.38 12.71 -7.10
N ALA A 195 -2.30 14.05 -7.11
CA ALA A 195 -3.48 14.92 -7.19
C ALA A 195 -4.32 14.69 -8.46
N SER A 196 -3.67 14.25 -9.55
CA SER A 196 -4.30 13.92 -10.84
C SER A 196 -4.83 12.48 -10.92
N GLY A 197 -4.75 11.70 -9.84
CA GLY A 197 -5.01 10.26 -9.82
C GLY A 197 -3.74 9.43 -9.67
N PRO A 198 -3.84 8.10 -9.63
CA PRO A 198 -2.69 7.22 -9.42
C PRO A 198 -1.64 7.35 -10.53
N LEU A 199 -0.36 7.46 -10.15
CA LEU A 199 0.79 7.43 -11.05
C LEU A 199 1.54 6.10 -10.89
N ALA A 200 1.59 5.30 -11.95
CA ALA A 200 2.20 3.98 -11.92
C ALA A 200 3.51 3.92 -12.70
N HIS A 201 4.53 3.31 -12.08
CA HIS A 201 5.81 2.99 -12.72
C HIS A 201 5.89 1.53 -13.16
N GLN A 202 4.96 0.69 -12.72
CA GLN A 202 4.92 -0.73 -13.05
C GLN A 202 3.47 -1.21 -13.15
N VAL A 203 3.22 -2.12 -14.09
CA VAL A 203 1.97 -2.88 -14.20
C VAL A 203 2.30 -4.37 -14.26
N LEU A 204 1.64 -5.17 -13.43
CA LEU A 204 1.58 -6.63 -13.60
C LEU A 204 0.23 -6.98 -14.20
N VAL A 205 0.23 -7.60 -15.37
CA VAL A 205 -1.00 -8.03 -16.07
C VAL A 205 -1.15 -9.55 -16.02
N GLY A 206 -2.37 -10.01 -15.75
CA GLY A 206 -2.73 -11.41 -15.82
C GLY A 206 -2.79 -11.88 -17.26
N LYS A 207 -2.22 -13.07 -17.51
CA LYS A 207 -2.13 -13.67 -18.84
C LYS A 207 -2.42 -15.15 -18.75
N ASN A 208 -3.03 -15.71 -19.79
CA ASN A 208 -3.32 -17.15 -19.90
C ASN A 208 -4.11 -17.71 -18.69
N GLY A 209 -5.01 -16.90 -18.14
CA GLY A 209 -5.81 -17.28 -16.97
C GLY A 209 -5.08 -17.20 -15.62
N VAL A 210 -3.79 -16.83 -15.60
CA VAL A 210 -3.05 -16.57 -14.37
C VAL A 210 -3.31 -15.14 -13.92
N VAL A 211 -3.90 -15.01 -12.74
CA VAL A 211 -4.18 -13.72 -12.10
C VAL A 211 -2.95 -13.32 -11.27
N PRO A 212 -2.44 -12.08 -11.36
CA PRO A 212 -1.37 -11.62 -10.50
C PRO A 212 -1.76 -11.82 -9.03
N PRO A 213 -0.86 -12.36 -8.18
CA PRO A 213 -1.06 -12.44 -6.74
C PRO A 213 -1.07 -11.01 -6.20
N MET A 214 -2.07 -10.68 -5.41
CA MET A 214 -2.47 -9.32 -5.08
C MET A 214 -3.01 -9.14 -3.68
#